data_AF-D4AW88-F1
#
_entry.id   AF-D4AW88-F1
#
_cell.length_a   1.000
_cell.length_b   1.000
_cell.length_c   1.000
_cell.angle_alpha   90.00
_cell.angle_beta   90.00
_cell.angle_gamma   90.00
#
_symmetry.space_group_name_H-M   'P 1'
#
loop_
_entity.id
_entity.type
_entity.pdbx_description
1 polymer ?
#
loop_
_entity_poly.entity_id
_entity_poly.type
_entity_poly.pdbx_seq_one_letter_code
_entity_poly.pdbx_strand_id
1 'polypeptide(L)'
;MQRLLYRALTDGYRLMGALGRIFAIAHPNRHSFSLRDPNISYPFAVKETVSVEVLVLVTLLAPLVLIALFSLLFIPGRTAAAGAPSSLVWRRKLWEWNAGWMGFGIAYACTYAATEGMKVLFGKPRPDMLSRCDPDLSDISKHVVSGLGQRLDGAPEVVTWTICRNTASMLLRDGFVSFPSGHSSMSFAGLVYLTLWMCSKLFLAFPNISPNLFTRDIRASSFHPHPPHQEGEDTCEAQSCPDEIPLREQGAAPPTYLILIAAIPICTAMFIASSRWVDNRHFGFDIIFGAVLGTLFAWIGFSLYHLPLASGAGWAWGPRSRHFAFFAGVGFPTYGCAMDKHEHARTSIPQ
;
A
#
# COMPACT_ATOMS: atom_id res chain seq x y z
N MET A 1 6.70 -10.91 -26.61
CA MET A 1 6.01 -9.86 -25.85
C MET A 1 6.22 -9.94 -24.33
N GLN A 2 5.91 -11.07 -23.65
CA GLN A 2 6.09 -11.22 -22.19
C GLN A 2 7.53 -10.97 -21.66
N ARG A 3 8.58 -11.43 -22.36
CA ARG A 3 9.98 -11.17 -21.95
C ARG A 3 10.39 -9.68 -22.09
N LEU A 4 9.79 -8.96 -23.03
CA LEU A 4 10.04 -7.53 -23.25
C LEU A 4 9.35 -6.67 -22.20
N LEU A 5 8.08 -6.99 -21.87
CA LEU A 5 7.35 -6.33 -20.79
C LEU A 5 8.03 -6.57 -19.44
N TYR A 6 8.46 -7.80 -19.18
CA TYR A 6 9.19 -8.17 -17.96
C TYR A 6 10.48 -7.37 -17.82
N ARG A 7 11.29 -7.27 -18.88
CA ARG A 7 12.54 -6.47 -18.88
C ARG A 7 12.26 -4.98 -18.68
N ALA A 8 11.32 -4.42 -19.43
CA ALA A 8 10.96 -3.00 -19.32
C ALA A 8 10.47 -2.62 -17.91
N LEU A 9 9.70 -3.49 -17.26
CA LEU A 9 9.22 -3.26 -15.90
C LEU A 9 10.33 -3.45 -14.84
N THR A 10 11.22 -4.42 -15.02
CA THR A 10 12.40 -4.57 -14.14
C THR A 10 13.36 -3.39 -14.25
N ASP A 11 13.49 -2.81 -15.44
CA ASP A 11 14.33 -1.65 -15.67
C ASP A 11 13.65 -0.39 -15.11
N GLY A 12 12.33 -0.29 -15.22
CA GLY A 12 11.54 0.85 -14.74
C GLY A 12 11.71 1.16 -13.25
N TYR A 13 11.49 0.19 -12.35
CA TYR A 13 11.62 0.48 -10.91
C TYR A 13 13.08 0.72 -10.49
N ARG A 14 14.06 0.12 -11.18
CA ARG A 14 15.49 0.39 -10.95
C ARG A 14 15.87 1.81 -11.33
N LEU A 15 15.35 2.30 -12.47
CA LEU A 15 15.52 3.69 -12.89
C LEU A 15 14.90 4.65 -11.87
N MET A 16 13.70 4.37 -11.37
CA MET A 16 13.07 5.18 -10.32
C MET A 16 13.88 5.16 -9.02
N GLY A 17 14.39 3.99 -8.62
CA GLY A 17 15.28 3.87 -7.46
C GLY A 17 16.56 4.70 -7.63
N ALA A 18 17.19 4.66 -8.80
CA ALA A 18 18.37 5.46 -9.12
C ALA A 18 18.06 6.96 -9.10
N LEU A 19 16.94 7.37 -9.69
CA LEU A 19 16.48 8.75 -9.68
C LEU A 19 16.25 9.26 -8.25
N GLY A 20 15.60 8.47 -7.39
CA GLY A 20 15.43 8.78 -5.98
C GLY A 20 16.77 8.93 -5.26
N ARG A 21 17.77 8.11 -5.59
CA ARG A 21 19.12 8.22 -5.01
C ARG A 21 19.81 9.52 -5.43
N ILE A 22 19.65 9.95 -6.67
CA ILE A 22 20.15 11.25 -7.16
C ILE A 22 19.51 12.39 -6.37
N PHE A 23 18.19 12.38 -6.18
CA PHE A 23 17.52 13.40 -5.37
C PHE A 23 17.95 13.35 -3.90
N ALA A 24 18.18 12.16 -3.33
CA ALA A 24 18.62 12.02 -1.94
C ALA A 24 20.00 12.65 -1.63
N ILE A 25 20.84 12.90 -2.65
CA ILE A 25 22.11 13.63 -2.49
C ILE A 25 22.07 15.07 -2.97
N ALA A 26 21.08 15.43 -3.78
CA ALA A 26 20.92 16.79 -4.22
C ALA A 26 20.71 17.73 -3.01
N HIS A 27 21.24 18.94 -3.13
CA HIS A 27 20.97 20.00 -2.18
C HIS A 27 19.52 20.46 -2.34
N PRO A 28 18.73 20.51 -1.27
CA PRO A 28 17.37 21.00 -1.35
C PRO A 28 17.37 22.51 -1.58
N ASN A 29 16.26 23.00 -2.13
CA ASN A 29 15.93 24.40 -2.05
C ASN A 29 15.97 24.86 -0.58
N ARG A 30 16.30 26.13 -0.33
CA ARG A 30 16.42 26.67 1.03
C ARG A 30 15.46 27.81 1.18
N HIS A 31 14.22 27.47 1.55
CA HIS A 31 13.18 28.45 1.74
C HIS A 31 13.57 29.41 2.88
N SER A 32 13.31 30.70 2.68
CA SER A 32 13.54 31.71 3.70
C SER A 32 12.56 31.53 4.86
N PHE A 33 12.98 31.85 6.08
CA PHE A 33 12.18 31.59 7.29
C PHE A 33 12.31 32.75 8.28
N SER A 34 11.35 32.87 9.20
CA SER A 34 11.41 33.86 10.26
C SER A 34 11.97 33.25 11.54
N LEU A 35 12.88 33.95 12.22
CA LEU A 35 13.40 33.53 13.52
C LEU A 35 12.33 33.52 14.62
N ARG A 36 11.20 34.21 14.40
CA ARG A 36 10.08 34.30 15.35
C ARG A 36 8.98 33.27 15.10
N ASP A 37 9.12 32.40 14.10
CA ASP A 37 8.09 31.40 13.80
C ASP A 37 8.11 30.27 14.85
N PRO A 38 7.05 30.12 15.66
CA PRO A 38 7.00 29.08 16.69
C PRO A 38 6.99 27.67 16.08
N ASN A 39 6.52 27.51 14.84
CA ASN A 39 6.38 26.21 14.21
C ASN A 39 7.72 25.54 13.88
N ILE A 40 8.81 26.32 13.81
CA ILE A 40 10.16 25.84 13.49
C ILE A 40 11.15 25.96 14.67
N SER A 41 10.61 26.25 15.86
CA SER A 41 11.37 26.52 17.09
C SER A 41 11.50 25.33 18.04
N TYR A 42 11.07 24.14 17.62
CA TYR A 42 11.12 22.94 18.47
C TYR A 42 12.56 22.46 18.68
N PRO A 43 12.84 21.80 19.83
CA PRO A 43 14.16 21.24 20.11
C PRO A 43 14.47 20.06 19.18
N PHE A 44 15.73 19.95 18.78
CA PHE A 44 16.24 18.85 17.98
C PHE A 44 16.21 17.54 18.79
N ALA A 45 15.44 16.57 18.30
CA ALA A 45 15.40 15.22 18.88
C ALA A 45 16.65 14.43 18.45
N VAL A 46 17.59 14.25 19.39
CA VAL A 46 18.85 13.50 19.17
C VAL A 46 18.59 12.02 18.90
N LYS A 47 17.64 11.43 19.63
CA LYS A 47 17.24 10.04 19.45
C LYS A 47 15.87 9.99 18.79
N GLU A 48 15.82 9.42 17.59
CA GLU A 48 14.58 9.16 16.88
C GLU A 48 13.88 7.93 17.47
N THR A 49 12.55 8.00 17.62
CA THR A 49 11.73 6.86 18.07
C THR A 49 11.84 5.69 17.10
N VAL A 50 11.79 5.98 15.79
CA VAL A 50 12.04 5.02 14.71
C VAL A 50 13.23 5.51 13.90
N SER A 51 14.31 4.73 13.86
CA SER A 51 15.48 5.05 13.03
C SER A 51 15.25 4.65 11.57
N VAL A 52 16.04 5.22 10.66
CA VAL A 52 16.03 4.87 9.23
C VAL A 52 16.31 3.38 9.00
N GLU A 53 17.17 2.77 9.82
CA GLU A 53 17.48 1.34 9.75
C GLU A 53 16.23 0.51 10.07
N VAL A 54 15.55 0.80 11.17
CA VAL A 54 14.30 0.13 11.55
C VAL A 54 13.24 0.32 10.47
N LEU A 55 13.13 1.53 9.91
CA LEU A 55 12.21 1.81 8.80
C LEU A 55 12.48 0.88 7.61
N VAL A 56 13.73 0.73 7.18
CA VAL A 56 14.09 -0.13 6.04
C VAL A 56 13.83 -1.61 6.37
N LEU A 57 14.20 -2.07 7.56
CA LEU A 57 13.96 -3.45 7.98
C LEU A 57 12.46 -3.78 7.95
N VAL A 58 11.63 -2.91 8.53
CA VAL A 58 10.18 -3.16 8.71
C VAL A 58 9.38 -2.92 7.45
N THR A 59 9.72 -1.91 6.64
CA THR A 59 8.87 -1.49 5.51
C THR A 59 9.35 -1.98 4.15
N LEU A 60 10.63 -2.39 4.03
CA LEU A 60 11.20 -2.94 2.81
C LEU A 60 11.50 -4.44 2.96
N LEU A 61 12.37 -4.80 3.90
CA LEU A 61 12.88 -6.18 3.97
C LEU A 61 11.81 -7.16 4.47
N ALA A 62 11.10 -6.82 5.55
CA ALA A 62 10.07 -7.69 6.10
C ALA A 62 8.96 -8.01 5.07
N PRO A 63 8.37 -7.06 4.33
CA PRO A 63 7.41 -7.37 3.27
C PRO A 63 7.98 -8.26 2.16
N LEU A 64 9.22 -8.01 1.70
CA LEU A 64 9.85 -8.85 0.67
C LEU A 64 10.00 -10.30 1.13
N VAL A 65 10.44 -10.50 2.38
CA VAL A 65 10.59 -11.82 2.99
C VAL A 65 9.22 -12.49 3.18
N LEU A 66 8.22 -11.76 3.71
CA LEU A 66 6.88 -12.30 3.93
C LEU A 66 6.21 -12.72 2.61
N ILE A 67 6.32 -11.91 1.56
CA ILE A 67 5.80 -12.23 0.22
C ILE A 67 6.48 -13.50 -0.32
N ALA A 68 7.80 -13.59 -0.21
CA ALA A 68 8.56 -14.75 -0.69
C ALA A 68 8.20 -16.02 0.08
N LEU A 69 8.28 -15.99 1.41
CA LEU A 69 7.96 -17.13 2.27
C LEU A 69 6.52 -17.59 2.06
N PHE A 70 5.55 -16.67 2.05
CA PHE A 70 4.17 -17.04 1.87
C PHE A 70 3.92 -17.65 0.48
N SER A 71 4.53 -17.07 -0.57
CA SER A 71 4.42 -17.61 -1.93
C SER A 71 5.03 -19.00 -2.06
N LEU A 72 6.15 -19.25 -1.36
CA LEU A 72 6.82 -20.55 -1.40
C LEU A 72 6.12 -21.61 -0.54
N LEU A 73 5.47 -21.22 0.56
CA LEU A 73 4.83 -22.15 1.50
C LEU A 73 3.37 -22.45 1.16
N PHE A 74 2.57 -21.44 0.82
CA PHE A 74 1.11 -21.57 0.73
C PHE A 74 0.53 -21.61 -0.69
N ILE A 75 1.36 -21.43 -1.73
CA ILE A 75 0.96 -21.49 -3.14
C ILE A 75 1.56 -22.74 -3.78
N PRO A 76 0.90 -23.45 -4.71
CA PRO A 76 -0.53 -23.42 -4.96
C PRO A 76 -1.22 -23.97 -3.72
N GLY A 77 -2.27 -23.30 -3.24
CA GLY A 77 -3.04 -23.76 -2.08
C GLY A 77 -3.77 -25.07 -2.39
N ARG A 78 -4.98 -25.27 -1.84
CA ARG A 78 -5.81 -26.45 -2.16
C ARG A 78 -6.41 -26.43 -3.57
N THR A 79 -5.95 -25.53 -4.43
CA THR A 79 -6.38 -25.35 -5.81
C THR A 79 -5.60 -26.19 -6.82
N ALA A 80 -4.47 -26.78 -6.43
CA ALA A 80 -3.76 -27.73 -7.29
C ALA A 80 -4.56 -29.04 -7.43
N ALA A 81 -4.71 -29.54 -8.67
CA ALA A 81 -5.31 -30.85 -8.92
C ALA A 81 -4.46 -31.96 -8.29
N ALA A 82 -5.12 -33.03 -7.82
CA ALA A 82 -4.44 -34.23 -7.34
C ALA A 82 -3.55 -34.80 -8.47
N GLY A 83 -2.27 -34.99 -8.20
CA GLY A 83 -1.30 -35.49 -9.20
C GLY A 83 -0.67 -34.43 -10.11
N ALA A 84 -0.87 -33.12 -9.86
CA ALA A 84 -0.22 -32.08 -10.66
C ALA A 84 1.33 -32.21 -10.65
N PRO A 85 2.00 -32.08 -11.80
CA PRO A 85 3.45 -32.24 -11.87
C PRO A 85 4.15 -31.13 -11.07
N SER A 86 5.21 -31.51 -10.35
CA SER A 86 5.96 -30.61 -9.46
C SER A 86 6.53 -29.39 -10.18
N SER A 87 6.85 -29.52 -11.48
CA SER A 87 7.32 -28.42 -12.32
C SER A 87 6.29 -27.29 -12.49
N LEU A 88 5.00 -27.62 -12.64
CA LEU A 88 3.93 -26.62 -12.75
C LEU A 88 3.66 -25.93 -11.41
N VAL A 89 3.70 -26.70 -10.31
CA VAL A 89 3.58 -26.19 -8.94
C VAL A 89 4.68 -25.17 -8.64
N TRP A 90 5.93 -25.50 -8.92
CA TRP A 90 7.06 -24.59 -8.74
C TRP A 90 6.99 -23.38 -9.65
N ARG A 91 6.62 -23.57 -10.92
CA ARG A 91 6.42 -22.45 -11.85
C ARG A 91 5.37 -21.46 -11.33
N ARG A 92 4.28 -21.95 -10.71
CA ARG A 92 3.25 -21.10 -10.09
C ARG A 92 3.76 -20.38 -8.85
N LYS A 93 4.46 -21.07 -7.94
CA LYS A 93 5.10 -20.46 -6.75
C LYS A 93 6.02 -19.30 -7.14
N LEU A 94 6.93 -19.56 -8.07
CA LEU A 94 7.90 -18.58 -8.55
C LEU A 94 7.23 -17.42 -9.28
N TRP A 95 6.18 -17.69 -10.06
CA TRP A 95 5.41 -16.64 -10.73
C TRP A 95 4.74 -15.69 -9.74
N GLU A 96 4.04 -16.23 -8.74
CA GLU A 96 3.33 -15.44 -7.73
C GLU A 96 4.29 -14.62 -6.87
N TRP A 97 5.42 -15.22 -6.47
CA TRP A 97 6.49 -14.52 -5.79
C TRP A 97 7.03 -13.35 -6.63
N ASN A 98 7.43 -13.64 -7.87
CA ASN A 98 7.97 -12.64 -8.79
C ASN A 98 6.96 -11.50 -9.02
N ALA A 99 5.69 -11.80 -9.28
CA ALA A 99 4.66 -10.78 -9.47
C ALA A 99 4.49 -9.89 -8.23
N GLY A 100 4.51 -10.48 -7.03
CA GLY A 100 4.45 -9.73 -5.77
C GLY A 100 5.66 -8.81 -5.58
N TRP A 101 6.86 -9.27 -5.89
CA TRP A 101 8.08 -8.44 -5.81
C TRP A 101 8.12 -7.33 -6.85
N MET A 102 7.62 -7.57 -8.06
CA MET A 102 7.59 -6.54 -9.10
C MET A 102 6.63 -5.40 -8.74
N GLY A 103 5.41 -5.73 -8.29
CA GLY A 103 4.46 -4.71 -7.85
C GLY A 103 4.96 -3.93 -6.63
N PHE A 104 5.57 -4.65 -5.66
CA PHE A 104 6.18 -4.03 -4.49
C PHE A 104 7.33 -3.10 -4.88
N GLY A 105 8.20 -3.55 -5.79
CA GLY A 105 9.35 -2.78 -6.27
C GLY A 105 8.94 -1.48 -6.95
N ILE A 106 7.91 -1.51 -7.80
CA ILE A 106 7.34 -0.30 -8.41
C ILE A 106 6.79 0.64 -7.33
N ALA A 107 5.96 0.13 -6.41
CA ALA A 107 5.38 0.95 -5.35
C ALA A 107 6.47 1.68 -4.54
N TYR A 108 7.43 0.92 -4.01
CA TYR A 108 8.48 1.44 -3.15
C TYR A 108 9.42 2.40 -3.90
N ALA A 109 9.87 2.04 -5.11
CA ALA A 109 10.81 2.86 -5.87
C ALA A 109 10.18 4.18 -6.35
N CYS A 110 8.93 4.15 -6.81
CA CYS A 110 8.21 5.37 -7.21
C CYS A 110 7.95 6.28 -6.01
N THR A 111 7.54 5.74 -4.85
CA THR A 111 7.39 6.53 -3.63
C THR A 111 8.71 7.15 -3.19
N TYR A 112 9.80 6.40 -3.24
CA TYR A 112 11.14 6.90 -2.89
C TYR A 112 11.55 8.06 -3.81
N ALA A 113 11.44 7.88 -5.12
CA ALA A 113 11.77 8.91 -6.11
C ALA A 113 10.93 10.18 -5.93
N ALA A 114 9.61 10.03 -5.78
CA ALA A 114 8.70 11.15 -5.60
C ALA A 114 8.97 11.89 -4.27
N THR A 115 9.18 11.16 -3.18
CA THR A 115 9.45 11.73 -1.86
C THR A 115 10.75 12.55 -1.86
N GLU A 116 11.84 11.96 -2.34
CA GLU A 116 13.14 12.65 -2.36
C GLU A 116 13.15 13.81 -3.37
N GLY A 117 12.51 13.65 -4.53
CA GLY A 117 12.37 14.73 -5.50
C GLY A 117 11.60 15.92 -4.94
N MET A 118 10.48 15.68 -4.25
CA MET A 118 9.70 16.74 -3.62
C MET A 118 10.47 17.41 -2.47
N LYS A 119 11.20 16.67 -1.64
CA LYS A 119 12.06 17.25 -0.59
C LYS A 119 13.06 18.25 -1.17
N VAL A 120 13.70 17.89 -2.28
CA VAL A 120 14.67 18.75 -2.95
C VAL A 120 13.99 19.99 -3.54
N LEU A 121 12.83 19.82 -4.18
CA LEU A 121 12.11 20.90 -4.84
C LEU A 121 11.53 21.92 -3.84
N PHE A 122 10.84 21.45 -2.80
CA PHE A 122 10.14 22.32 -1.86
C PHE A 122 11.08 22.96 -0.83
N GLY A 123 12.07 22.22 -0.31
CA GLY A 123 13.03 22.81 0.62
C GLY A 123 12.41 23.34 1.92
N LYS A 124 11.32 22.70 2.38
CA LYS A 124 10.52 23.16 3.52
C LYS A 124 11.30 22.98 4.84
N PRO A 125 11.47 24.04 5.66
CA PRO A 125 12.03 23.95 7.02
C PRO A 125 11.28 22.94 7.89
N ARG A 126 12.00 22.18 8.71
CA ARG A 126 11.43 21.27 9.73
C ARG A 126 10.98 22.00 10.99
N PRO A 127 10.14 21.37 11.83
CA PRO A 127 9.78 21.94 13.12
C PRO A 127 10.98 22.19 14.05
N ASP A 128 12.07 21.45 13.88
CA ASP A 128 13.32 21.57 14.63
C ASP A 128 14.41 22.35 13.86
N MET A 129 14.05 23.16 12.86
CA MET A 129 15.01 23.87 12.02
C MET A 129 15.89 24.86 12.80
N LEU A 130 15.31 25.69 13.68
CA LEU A 130 16.09 26.72 14.38
C LEU A 130 17.11 26.12 15.35
N SER A 131 16.76 25.02 16.01
CA SER A 131 17.68 24.32 16.91
C SER A 131 18.84 23.64 16.17
N ARG A 132 18.65 23.22 14.91
CA ARG A 132 19.73 22.73 14.03
C ARG A 132 20.60 23.85 13.48
N CYS A 133 19.98 24.97 13.13
CA CYS A 133 20.60 26.14 12.52
C CYS A 133 21.61 26.82 13.46
N ASP A 134 21.25 26.96 14.74
CA ASP A 134 21.96 27.81 15.71
C ASP A 134 22.20 29.22 15.11
N PRO A 135 21.14 30.04 14.97
CA PRO A 135 21.21 31.30 14.24
C PRO A 135 22.11 32.32 14.93
N ASP A 136 22.90 33.06 14.14
CA ASP A 136 23.68 34.18 14.64
C ASP A 136 22.81 35.43 14.87
N LEU A 137 22.58 35.74 16.14
CA LEU A 137 21.76 36.88 16.55
C LEU A 137 22.53 38.22 16.59
N SER A 138 23.85 38.20 16.37
CA SER A 138 24.68 39.40 16.47
C SER A 138 24.49 40.36 15.28
N ASP A 139 24.17 39.84 14.09
CA ASP A 139 23.96 40.64 12.88
C ASP A 139 22.83 40.07 12.00
N ILE A 140 21.60 40.10 12.53
CA ILE A 140 20.40 39.62 11.82
C ILE A 140 20.20 40.39 10.51
N SER A 141 20.44 41.71 10.52
CA SER A 141 20.24 42.63 9.39
C SER A 141 20.89 42.17 8.10
N LYS A 142 22.09 41.57 8.17
CA LYS A 142 22.83 41.09 7.00
C LYS A 142 22.16 39.92 6.29
N HIS A 143 21.33 39.16 7.01
CA HIS A 143 20.70 37.94 6.52
C HIS A 143 19.22 38.11 6.19
N VAL A 144 18.65 39.30 6.44
CA VAL A 144 17.25 39.61 6.12
C VAL A 144 17.06 39.68 4.61
N VAL A 145 16.09 38.91 4.12
CA VAL A 145 15.63 38.90 2.72
C VAL A 145 14.23 39.46 2.56
N SER A 146 13.46 39.59 3.66
CA SER A 146 12.15 40.25 3.65
C SER A 146 12.27 41.77 3.56
N GLY A 147 11.36 42.40 2.84
CA GLY A 147 11.13 43.84 2.97
C GLY A 147 10.20 44.41 1.91
N LEU A 148 9.55 45.52 2.26
CA LEU A 148 8.89 46.47 1.34
C LEU A 148 9.89 47.51 0.79
N GLY A 149 11.20 47.31 1.02
CA GLY A 149 12.24 48.33 0.84
C GLY A 149 12.33 49.35 1.99
N GLN A 150 11.54 49.16 3.06
CA GLN A 150 11.52 50.00 4.26
C GLN A 150 11.47 49.13 5.53
N ARG A 151 12.09 49.61 6.63
CA ARG A 151 12.06 48.94 7.93
C ARG A 151 10.81 49.38 8.69
N LEU A 152 9.91 48.44 8.98
CA LEU A 152 8.75 48.65 9.84
C LEU A 152 8.97 47.93 11.16
N ASP A 153 9.03 48.68 12.26
CA ASP A 153 9.25 48.12 13.59
C ASP A 153 8.12 47.16 13.96
N GLY A 154 8.48 45.95 14.36
CA GLY A 154 7.52 44.89 14.70
C GLY A 154 7.09 44.01 13.51
N ALA A 155 7.45 44.35 12.28
CA ALA A 155 7.20 43.47 11.14
C ALA A 155 8.01 42.17 11.24
N PRO A 156 7.45 41.02 10.82
CA PRO A 156 8.19 39.76 10.81
C PRO A 156 9.31 39.81 9.77
N GLU A 157 10.55 39.74 10.25
CA GLU A 157 11.73 39.61 9.42
C GLU A 157 11.89 38.15 8.97
N VAL A 158 12.16 37.97 7.69
CA VAL A 158 12.46 36.68 7.08
C VAL A 158 13.93 36.71 6.69
N VAL A 159 14.66 35.71 7.18
CA VAL A 159 16.09 35.54 6.97
C VAL A 159 16.36 34.37 6.03
N THR A 160 17.53 34.37 5.42
CA THR A 160 18.04 33.22 4.67
C THR A 160 18.85 32.29 5.56
N TRP A 161 19.09 31.07 5.08
CA TRP A 161 19.86 30.01 5.77
C TRP A 161 21.29 30.41 6.13
N THR A 162 21.85 31.47 5.53
CA THR A 162 23.23 31.90 5.79
C THR A 162 23.43 32.48 7.19
N ILE A 163 22.35 32.70 7.95
CA ILE A 163 22.40 33.10 9.37
C ILE A 163 22.83 31.94 10.29
N CYS A 164 22.74 30.69 9.84
CA CYS A 164 23.05 29.52 10.65
C CYS A 164 24.56 29.43 10.93
N ARG A 165 24.94 29.40 12.21
CA ARG A 165 26.34 29.18 12.63
C ARG A 165 26.78 27.75 12.40
N ASN A 166 25.84 26.81 12.49
CA ASN A 166 26.14 25.42 12.30
C ASN A 166 26.42 25.11 10.81
N THR A 167 27.68 24.83 10.50
CA THR A 167 28.14 24.59 9.12
C THR A 167 28.15 23.11 8.74
N ALA A 168 27.75 22.21 9.64
CA ALA A 168 27.67 20.78 9.34
C ALA A 168 26.65 20.54 8.22
N SER A 169 27.16 20.28 7.01
CA SER A 169 26.36 20.26 5.77
C SER A 169 25.18 19.28 5.82
N MET A 170 25.35 18.14 6.49
CA MET A 170 24.28 17.15 6.66
C MET A 170 23.18 17.61 7.62
N LEU A 171 23.54 18.25 8.73
CA LEU A 171 22.57 18.68 9.75
C LEU A 171 21.73 19.85 9.23
N LEU A 172 22.39 20.81 8.56
CA LEU A 172 21.71 21.93 7.92
C LEU A 172 20.83 21.47 6.75
N ARG A 173 21.30 20.53 5.92
CA ARG A 173 20.48 19.93 4.86
C ARG A 173 19.23 19.27 5.43
N ASP A 174 19.38 18.49 6.50
CA ASP A 174 18.24 17.78 7.09
C ASP A 174 17.18 18.76 7.63
N GLY A 175 17.57 19.97 8.04
CA GLY A 175 16.65 21.03 8.46
C GLY A 175 15.68 21.52 7.37
N PHE A 176 16.01 21.38 6.08
CA PHE A 176 15.19 21.87 4.95
C PHE A 176 14.43 20.79 4.18
N VAL A 177 14.40 19.55 4.68
CA VAL A 177 13.73 18.43 4.00
C VAL A 177 12.55 17.91 4.80
N SER A 178 11.66 18.83 5.20
CA SER A 178 10.43 18.48 5.95
C SER A 178 9.34 17.89 5.06
N PHE A 179 9.10 18.44 3.87
CA PHE A 179 7.97 18.02 3.04
C PHE A 179 8.42 17.22 1.81
N PRO A 180 7.84 16.03 1.55
CA PRO A 180 6.98 15.23 2.42
C PRO A 180 7.78 14.34 3.39
N SER A 181 7.10 13.77 4.40
CA SER A 181 7.72 12.85 5.36
C SER A 181 8.10 11.53 4.72
N GLY A 182 9.41 11.23 4.66
CA GLY A 182 9.91 9.98 4.08
C GLY A 182 9.61 8.73 4.93
N HIS A 183 9.56 8.86 6.26
CA HIS A 183 9.14 7.75 7.11
C HIS A 183 7.67 7.41 6.89
N SER A 184 6.82 8.45 6.73
CA SER A 184 5.41 8.26 6.44
C SER A 184 5.20 7.66 5.05
N SER A 185 5.77 8.24 4.00
CA SER A 185 5.54 7.77 2.64
C SER A 185 6.06 6.36 2.40
N MET A 186 7.27 6.04 2.85
CA MET A 186 7.86 4.71 2.64
C MET A 186 7.18 3.63 3.48
N SER A 187 6.72 3.95 4.70
CA SER A 187 5.97 2.99 5.52
C SER A 187 4.61 2.65 4.92
N PHE A 188 3.86 3.65 4.46
CA PHE A 188 2.61 3.41 3.77
C PHE A 188 2.82 2.68 2.44
N ALA A 189 3.82 3.03 1.64
CA ALA A 189 4.10 2.31 0.39
C ALA A 189 4.35 0.82 0.60
N GLY A 190 5.24 0.45 1.54
CA GLY A 190 5.59 -0.95 1.78
C GLY A 190 4.49 -1.73 2.49
N LEU A 191 3.90 -1.17 3.54
CA LEU A 191 2.98 -1.89 4.42
C LEU A 191 1.54 -1.89 3.90
N VAL A 192 1.09 -0.85 3.18
CA VAL A 192 -0.19 -0.90 2.46
C VAL A 192 -0.10 -1.89 1.31
N TYR A 193 1.02 -1.90 0.55
CA TYR A 193 1.20 -2.91 -0.50
C TYR A 193 1.12 -4.32 0.08
N LEU A 194 1.85 -4.58 1.18
CA LEU A 194 1.79 -5.87 1.87
C LEU A 194 0.36 -6.21 2.31
N THR A 195 -0.40 -5.23 2.81
CA THR A 195 -1.80 -5.43 3.21
C THR A 195 -2.66 -5.82 2.02
N LEU A 196 -2.60 -5.06 0.92
CA LEU A 196 -3.33 -5.39 -0.32
C LEU A 196 -2.96 -6.77 -0.86
N TRP A 197 -1.66 -7.09 -0.83
CA TRP A 197 -1.14 -8.39 -1.23
C TRP A 197 -1.69 -9.53 -0.36
N MET A 198 -1.69 -9.37 0.96
CA MET A 198 -2.26 -10.34 1.90
C MET A 198 -3.77 -10.49 1.70
N CYS A 199 -4.49 -9.38 1.54
CA CYS A 199 -5.93 -9.40 1.23
C CYS A 199 -6.22 -10.18 -0.05
N SER A 200 -5.38 -10.06 -1.07
CA SER A 200 -5.49 -10.85 -2.32
C SER A 200 -5.32 -12.35 -2.08
N LYS A 201 -4.33 -12.75 -1.28
CA LYS A 201 -4.06 -14.18 -1.05
C LYS A 201 -5.05 -14.84 -0.09
N LEU A 202 -5.60 -14.06 0.84
CA LEU A 202 -6.56 -14.52 1.85
C LEU A 202 -8.02 -14.31 1.44
N PHE A 203 -8.28 -13.79 0.23
CA PHE A 203 -9.60 -13.42 -0.26
C PHE A 203 -10.36 -12.51 0.73
N LEU A 204 -9.68 -11.46 1.21
CA LEU A 204 -10.32 -10.39 1.97
C LEU A 204 -10.88 -9.37 0.96
N ALA A 205 -11.98 -9.75 0.30
CA ALA A 205 -12.63 -8.91 -0.69
C ALA A 205 -13.60 -7.92 -0.05
N PHE A 206 -13.61 -6.69 -0.55
CA PHE A 206 -14.64 -5.71 -0.21
C PHE A 206 -15.85 -5.91 -1.13
N PRO A 207 -17.08 -5.77 -0.61
CA PRO A 207 -18.27 -5.79 -1.44
C PRO A 207 -18.19 -4.62 -2.42
N ASN A 208 -18.12 -4.92 -3.71
CA ASN A 208 -18.16 -3.92 -4.78
C ASN A 208 -19.32 -4.26 -5.72
N ILE A 209 -19.99 -3.24 -6.22
CA ILE A 209 -20.99 -3.36 -7.28
C ILE A 209 -20.22 -3.35 -8.61
N SER A 210 -19.52 -4.45 -8.94
CA SER A 210 -18.88 -4.54 -10.26
C SER A 210 -19.94 -4.82 -11.32
N PRO A 211 -19.94 -4.12 -12.48
CA PRO A 211 -20.66 -4.59 -13.65
C PRO A 211 -19.97 -5.86 -14.15
N ASN A 212 -20.75 -6.91 -14.34
CA ASN A 212 -20.33 -8.24 -14.76
C ASN A 212 -19.56 -8.16 -16.09
N LEU A 213 -18.28 -8.56 -16.11
CA LEU A 213 -17.52 -8.69 -17.36
C LEU A 213 -17.33 -10.14 -17.81
N PHE A 214 -17.70 -11.15 -17.01
CA PHE A 214 -17.42 -12.56 -17.37
C PHE A 214 -18.42 -13.60 -16.88
N THR A 215 -19.72 -13.30 -16.83
CA THR A 215 -20.74 -14.35 -16.77
C THR A 215 -21.91 -14.01 -17.69
N ARG A 216 -22.07 -14.84 -18.73
CA ARG A 216 -23.27 -14.96 -19.55
C ARG A 216 -24.50 -15.09 -18.64
N ASP A 217 -25.56 -14.37 -19.02
CA ASP A 217 -26.95 -14.49 -18.56
C ASP A 217 -27.15 -15.02 -17.15
N ILE A 218 -27.35 -14.12 -16.18
CA ILE A 218 -27.91 -14.51 -14.87
C ILE A 218 -29.11 -13.60 -14.61
N ARG A 219 -30.33 -14.16 -14.74
CA ARG A 219 -31.48 -13.63 -14.02
C ARG A 219 -31.24 -13.91 -12.55
N ALA A 220 -30.51 -13.01 -11.91
CA ALA A 220 -30.09 -13.08 -10.53
C ALA A 220 -31.28 -13.11 -9.57
N SER A 221 -31.79 -14.31 -9.28
CA SER A 221 -32.80 -14.48 -8.24
C SER A 221 -32.14 -14.38 -6.86
N SER A 222 -32.68 -13.53 -5.98
CA SER A 222 -32.31 -13.47 -4.55
C SER A 222 -32.72 -14.73 -3.78
N PHE A 223 -33.52 -15.60 -4.41
CA PHE A 223 -34.14 -16.78 -3.81
C PHE A 223 -33.87 -18.02 -4.67
N HIS A 224 -33.88 -19.20 -4.06
CA HIS A 224 -33.83 -20.45 -4.82
C HIS A 224 -35.05 -20.52 -5.76
N PRO A 225 -34.89 -20.82 -7.06
CA PRO A 225 -36.01 -21.28 -7.86
C PRO A 225 -36.51 -22.58 -7.21
N HIS A 226 -37.74 -22.58 -6.69
CA HIS A 226 -38.40 -23.84 -6.37
C HIS A 226 -38.54 -24.64 -7.67
N PRO A 227 -38.19 -25.94 -7.71
CA PRO A 227 -38.56 -26.76 -8.85
C PRO A 227 -40.09 -26.72 -8.95
N PRO A 228 -40.67 -26.45 -10.13
CA PRO A 228 -42.11 -26.59 -10.28
C PRO A 228 -42.47 -28.03 -9.93
N HIS A 229 -43.40 -28.19 -8.99
CA HIS A 229 -44.07 -29.47 -8.79
C HIS A 229 -44.68 -29.88 -10.14
N GLN A 230 -44.16 -30.95 -10.75
CA GLN A 230 -44.73 -31.54 -11.94
C GLN A 230 -46.00 -32.29 -11.54
N GLU A 231 -47.15 -31.65 -11.76
CA GLU A 231 -48.38 -32.34 -12.13
C GLU A 231 -48.70 -31.92 -13.57
N GLY A 232 -48.80 -32.90 -14.47
CA GLY A 232 -49.42 -32.72 -15.79
C GLY A 232 -48.46 -32.71 -17.00
N GLU A 233 -48.87 -33.44 -18.02
CA GLU A 233 -48.23 -33.74 -19.29
C GLU A 233 -47.92 -32.53 -20.21
N ASP A 234 -47.04 -32.83 -21.18
CA ASP A 234 -46.87 -32.27 -22.53
C ASP A 234 -45.98 -31.03 -22.80
N THR A 235 -44.89 -31.36 -23.52
CA THR A 235 -44.16 -30.57 -24.53
C THR A 235 -43.39 -29.31 -24.10
N CYS A 236 -42.05 -29.38 -24.19
CA CYS A 236 -41.18 -28.48 -24.95
C CYS A 236 -39.71 -28.78 -24.61
N GLU A 237 -38.89 -29.06 -25.62
CA GLU A 237 -37.43 -29.02 -25.51
C GLU A 237 -36.98 -27.60 -25.14
N ALA A 238 -36.72 -27.39 -23.86
CA ALA A 238 -35.87 -26.31 -23.38
C ALA A 238 -34.96 -26.91 -22.31
N GLN A 239 -33.68 -27.08 -22.66
CA GLN A 239 -32.63 -27.45 -21.72
C GLN A 239 -32.67 -26.49 -20.53
N SER A 240 -33.18 -26.96 -19.39
CA SER A 240 -33.10 -26.26 -18.12
C SER A 240 -31.65 -26.35 -17.63
N CYS A 241 -30.93 -25.23 -17.64
CA CYS A 241 -29.64 -25.10 -16.98
C CYS A 241 -29.83 -25.23 -15.45
N PRO A 242 -29.31 -26.27 -14.77
CA PRO A 242 -29.51 -26.45 -13.32
C PRO A 242 -28.52 -25.66 -12.45
N ASP A 243 -27.59 -24.90 -13.03
CA ASP A 243 -26.38 -24.42 -12.35
C ASP A 243 -26.37 -22.93 -11.96
N GLU A 244 -27.53 -22.30 -11.79
CA GLU A 244 -27.57 -20.92 -11.26
C GLU A 244 -27.50 -20.92 -9.72
N ILE A 245 -26.29 -20.68 -9.18
CA ILE A 245 -26.08 -20.45 -7.75
C ILE A 245 -26.59 -19.05 -7.38
N PRO A 246 -27.50 -18.89 -6.40
CA PRO A 246 -27.99 -17.57 -5.98
C PRO A 246 -26.84 -16.66 -5.53
N LEU A 247 -26.86 -15.39 -5.92
CA LEU A 247 -25.79 -14.42 -5.61
C LEU A 247 -25.48 -14.29 -4.12
N ARG A 248 -26.49 -14.47 -3.26
CA ARG A 248 -26.31 -14.47 -1.81
C ARG A 248 -25.44 -15.64 -1.32
N GLU A 249 -25.44 -16.77 -2.02
CA GLU A 249 -24.69 -17.97 -1.66
C GLU A 249 -23.30 -18.02 -2.31
N GLN A 250 -23.06 -17.20 -3.34
CA GLN A 250 -21.77 -17.04 -4.01
C GLN A 250 -20.71 -16.36 -3.12
N GLY A 251 -21.11 -15.77 -2.00
CA GLY A 251 -20.29 -14.85 -1.23
C GLY A 251 -20.44 -15.02 0.28
N ALA A 252 -19.35 -15.03 1.04
CA ALA A 252 -19.40 -14.86 2.50
C ALA A 252 -18.31 -13.93 3.02
N ALA A 253 -18.59 -13.27 4.14
CA ALA A 253 -17.64 -12.39 4.80
C ALA A 253 -16.43 -13.20 5.30
N PRO A 254 -15.20 -12.67 5.17
CA PRO A 254 -14.02 -13.37 5.61
C PRO A 254 -13.98 -13.50 7.15
N PRO A 255 -13.30 -14.51 7.68
CA PRO A 255 -13.06 -14.65 9.12
C PRO A 255 -12.43 -13.39 9.72
N THR A 256 -12.99 -12.90 10.83
CA THR A 256 -12.58 -11.63 11.46
C THR A 256 -11.11 -11.61 11.86
N TYR A 257 -10.56 -12.74 12.31
CA TYR A 257 -9.15 -12.82 12.69
C TYR A 257 -8.19 -12.61 11.51
N LEU A 258 -8.58 -12.95 10.27
CA LEU A 258 -7.77 -12.67 9.08
C LEU A 258 -7.73 -11.17 8.76
N ILE A 259 -8.83 -10.46 9.06
CA ILE A 259 -8.88 -8.99 8.97
C ILE A 259 -7.91 -8.38 9.97
N LEU A 260 -7.87 -8.89 11.22
CA LEU A 260 -6.92 -8.43 12.23
C LEU A 260 -5.48 -8.65 11.79
N ILE A 261 -5.16 -9.82 11.22
CA ILE A 261 -3.82 -10.12 10.69
C ILE A 261 -3.46 -9.16 9.55
N ALA A 262 -4.39 -8.91 8.62
CA ALA A 262 -4.17 -7.98 7.51
C ALA A 262 -4.08 -6.50 7.97
N ALA A 263 -4.60 -6.15 9.15
CA ALA A 263 -4.52 -4.79 9.69
C ALA A 263 -3.16 -4.47 10.35
N ILE A 264 -2.39 -5.48 10.79
CA ILE A 264 -1.11 -5.29 11.48
C ILE A 264 -0.15 -4.37 10.70
N PRO A 265 0.08 -4.56 9.38
CA PRO A 265 0.97 -3.68 8.63
C PRO A 265 0.47 -2.22 8.60
N ILE A 266 -0.84 -2.00 8.49
CA ILE A 266 -1.42 -0.64 8.51
C ILE A 266 -1.19 0.02 9.87
N CYS A 267 -1.47 -0.68 10.97
CA CYS A 267 -1.23 -0.17 12.32
C CYS A 267 0.27 0.16 12.54
N THR A 268 1.16 -0.67 11.98
CA THR A 268 2.60 -0.44 12.03
C THR A 268 3.00 0.81 11.23
N ALA A 269 2.42 1.03 10.04
CA ALA A 269 2.65 2.24 9.24
C ALA A 269 2.18 3.50 9.98
N MET A 270 1.00 3.45 10.59
CA MET A 270 0.46 4.53 11.42
C MET A 270 1.40 4.86 12.57
N PHE A 271 1.90 3.86 13.31
CA PHE A 271 2.85 4.08 14.39
C PHE A 271 4.14 4.76 13.92
N ILE A 272 4.72 4.29 12.82
CA ILE A 272 5.93 4.90 12.23
C ILE A 272 5.65 6.35 11.82
N ALA A 273 4.52 6.62 11.17
CA ALA A 273 4.12 7.96 10.76
C ALA A 273 3.94 8.90 11.98
N SER A 274 3.20 8.46 13.00
CA SER A 274 2.96 9.21 14.24
C SER A 274 4.25 9.51 15.02
N SER A 275 5.23 8.60 14.98
CA SER A 275 6.53 8.83 15.64
C SER A 275 7.23 10.09 15.15
N ARG A 276 7.01 10.50 13.90
CA ARG A 276 7.60 11.71 13.31
C ARG A 276 7.03 13.01 13.86
N TRP A 277 5.78 12.97 14.31
CA TRP A 277 5.16 14.09 15.02
C TRP A 277 5.72 14.18 16.44
N VAL A 278 5.81 13.05 17.14
CA VAL A 278 6.36 12.96 18.51
C VAL A 278 7.81 13.46 18.56
N ASP A 279 8.62 13.12 17.56
CA ASP A 279 10.03 13.51 17.47
C ASP A 279 10.23 14.96 16.94
N ASN A 280 9.18 15.76 16.76
CA ASN A 280 9.22 17.11 16.17
C ASN A 280 9.92 17.19 14.80
N ARG A 281 9.86 16.11 14.01
CA ARG A 281 10.58 16.02 12.72
C ARG A 281 9.76 16.49 11.52
N HIS A 282 8.44 16.45 11.63
CA HIS A 282 7.52 16.74 10.53
C HIS A 282 6.22 17.35 11.03
N PHE A 283 5.64 18.23 10.21
CA PHE A 283 4.28 18.73 10.43
C PHE A 283 3.24 17.67 10.06
N GLY A 284 2.03 17.79 10.62
CA GLY A 284 0.94 16.85 10.37
C GLY A 284 0.59 16.72 8.88
N PHE A 285 0.60 17.84 8.14
CA PHE A 285 0.39 17.83 6.69
C PHE A 285 1.47 17.04 5.94
N ASP A 286 2.74 17.17 6.33
CA ASP A 286 3.85 16.44 5.70
C ASP A 286 3.72 14.93 5.90
N ILE A 287 3.18 14.52 7.06
CA ILE A 287 2.91 13.13 7.42
C ILE A 287 1.70 12.59 6.64
N ILE A 288 0.58 13.32 6.63
CA ILE A 288 -0.64 12.91 5.91
C ILE A 288 -0.38 12.83 4.41
N PHE A 289 0.26 13.84 3.83
CA PHE A 289 0.60 13.82 2.41
C PHE A 289 1.54 12.66 2.08
N GLY A 290 2.54 12.42 2.93
CA GLY A 290 3.41 11.25 2.80
C GLY A 290 2.62 9.94 2.78
N ALA A 291 1.69 9.77 3.72
CA ALA A 291 0.85 8.57 3.81
C ALA A 291 -0.03 8.38 2.56
N VAL A 292 -0.66 9.44 2.07
CA VAL A 292 -1.46 9.43 0.84
C VAL A 292 -0.60 9.07 -0.37
N LEU A 293 0.58 9.70 -0.50
CA LEU A 293 1.52 9.43 -1.58
C LEU A 293 1.97 7.97 -1.60
N GLY A 294 2.34 7.42 -0.44
CA GLY A 294 2.73 6.02 -0.30
C GLY A 294 1.58 5.05 -0.63
N THR A 295 0.38 5.34 -0.12
CA THR A 295 -0.83 4.55 -0.39
C THR A 295 -1.18 4.53 -1.88
N LEU A 296 -1.08 5.68 -2.56
CA LEU A 296 -1.34 5.79 -4.00
C LEU A 296 -0.42 4.87 -4.80
N PHE A 297 0.90 4.94 -4.56
CA PHE A 297 1.85 4.10 -5.28
C PHE A 297 1.75 2.63 -4.90
N ALA A 298 1.40 2.30 -3.65
CA ALA A 298 1.07 0.94 -3.23
C ALA A 298 -0.12 0.39 -4.04
N TRP A 299 -1.18 1.17 -4.18
CA TRP A 299 -2.36 0.79 -4.97
C TRP A 299 -2.04 0.63 -6.46
N ILE A 300 -1.26 1.55 -7.06
CA ILE A 300 -0.81 1.43 -8.46
C ILE A 300 0.04 0.17 -8.64
N GLY A 301 1.06 -0.02 -7.81
CA GLY A 301 1.97 -1.18 -7.88
C GLY A 301 1.22 -2.50 -7.71
N PHE A 302 0.23 -2.55 -6.81
CA PHE A 302 -0.61 -3.73 -6.63
C PHE A 302 -1.48 -3.98 -7.88
N SER A 303 -2.18 -2.97 -8.36
CA SER A 303 -3.13 -3.07 -9.48
C SER A 303 -2.47 -3.45 -10.82
N LEU A 304 -1.17 -3.17 -10.98
CA LEU A 304 -0.41 -3.56 -12.17
C LEU A 304 -0.15 -5.09 -12.26
N TYR A 305 -0.09 -5.79 -11.12
CA TYR A 305 0.32 -7.20 -11.07
C TYR A 305 -0.72 -8.14 -10.48
N HIS A 306 -1.75 -7.62 -9.79
CA HIS A 306 -2.74 -8.40 -9.07
C HIS A 306 -4.16 -8.02 -9.47
N LEU A 307 -5.06 -9.00 -9.39
CA LEU A 307 -6.48 -8.81 -9.67
C LEU A 307 -7.12 -7.91 -8.60
N PRO A 308 -8.13 -7.10 -8.97
CA PRO A 308 -8.80 -6.20 -8.05
C PRO A 308 -9.50 -6.96 -6.92
N LEU A 309 -9.49 -6.38 -5.71
CA LEU A 309 -10.14 -6.90 -4.50
C LEU A 309 -11.63 -6.54 -4.45
N ALA A 310 -12.37 -6.88 -5.51
CA ALA A 310 -13.76 -6.46 -5.70
C ALA A 310 -14.64 -7.64 -6.11
N SER A 311 -15.68 -7.92 -5.31
CA SER A 311 -16.73 -8.91 -5.65
C SER A 311 -18.01 -8.60 -4.88
N GLY A 312 -19.17 -8.61 -5.53
CA GLY A 312 -20.46 -8.43 -4.86
C GLY A 312 -21.55 -7.86 -5.78
N ALA A 313 -22.79 -7.84 -5.29
CA ALA A 313 -23.96 -7.31 -5.99
C ALA A 313 -24.82 -6.40 -5.10
N GLY A 314 -24.18 -5.66 -4.18
CA GLY A 314 -24.86 -4.74 -3.25
C GLY A 314 -25.59 -5.41 -2.08
N TRP A 315 -25.70 -6.74 -2.07
CA TRP A 315 -26.26 -7.51 -0.95
C TRP A 315 -25.23 -7.80 0.14
N ALA A 316 -25.71 -7.94 1.38
CA ALA A 316 -24.90 -8.47 2.47
C ALA A 316 -24.42 -9.89 2.15
N TRP A 317 -23.21 -10.23 2.60
CA TRP A 317 -22.62 -11.55 2.46
C TRP A 317 -23.52 -12.65 3.05
N GLY A 318 -23.61 -13.79 2.37
CA GLY A 318 -24.30 -14.99 2.85
C GLY A 318 -23.53 -15.73 3.96
N PRO A 319 -24.10 -16.83 4.48
CA PRO A 319 -23.43 -17.68 5.45
C PRO A 319 -22.15 -18.31 4.88
N ARG A 320 -21.16 -18.52 5.74
CA ARG A 320 -19.90 -19.20 5.38
C ARG A 320 -20.14 -20.70 5.17
N SER A 321 -19.45 -21.27 4.19
CA SER A 321 -19.34 -22.73 3.98
C SER A 321 -18.79 -23.41 5.23
N ARG A 322 -19.24 -24.64 5.52
CA ARG A 322 -18.72 -25.42 6.67
C ARG A 322 -17.26 -25.82 6.49
N HIS A 323 -16.83 -26.13 5.26
CA HIS A 323 -15.48 -26.60 4.96
C HIS A 323 -14.45 -25.48 4.87
N PHE A 324 -14.89 -24.27 4.49
CA PHE A 324 -14.02 -23.09 4.34
C PHE A 324 -14.24 -22.03 5.41
N ALA A 325 -15.04 -22.30 6.45
CA ALA A 325 -15.44 -21.34 7.48
C ALA A 325 -14.27 -20.61 8.14
N PHE A 326 -13.15 -21.32 8.36
CA PHE A 326 -11.99 -20.76 9.05
C PHE A 326 -10.88 -20.35 8.08
N PHE A 327 -10.63 -21.09 7.01
CA PHE A 327 -9.58 -20.76 6.04
C PHE A 327 -9.87 -21.41 4.69
N ALA A 328 -10.06 -20.61 3.64
CA ALA A 328 -10.31 -21.11 2.29
C ALA A 328 -9.01 -21.56 1.61
N GLY A 329 -7.89 -20.91 1.93
CA GLY A 329 -6.63 -21.10 1.23
C GLY A 329 -6.54 -20.29 -0.07
N VAL A 330 -5.35 -20.29 -0.67
CA VAL A 330 -5.05 -19.43 -1.83
C VAL A 330 -5.71 -19.96 -3.11
N GLY A 331 -6.42 -19.07 -3.79
CA GLY A 331 -7.00 -19.30 -5.12
C GLY A 331 -8.49 -19.70 -5.12
N PHE A 332 -9.14 -19.74 -3.97
CA PHE A 332 -10.60 -19.87 -3.91
C PHE A 332 -11.27 -18.51 -4.05
N PRO A 333 -12.31 -18.38 -4.89
CA PRO A 333 -12.97 -17.12 -5.19
C PRO A 333 -13.93 -16.61 -4.10
N THR A 334 -14.17 -17.35 -3.00
CA THR A 334 -15.16 -16.98 -1.96
C THR A 334 -15.13 -17.93 -0.76
N TYR A 335 -15.72 -17.48 0.36
CA TYR A 335 -16.03 -18.27 1.56
C TYR A 335 -17.49 -18.79 1.62
N GLY A 336 -18.30 -18.52 0.58
CA GLY A 336 -19.74 -18.81 0.56
C GLY A 336 -20.10 -20.31 0.43
N CYS A 337 -21.35 -20.66 0.80
CA CYS A 337 -21.88 -22.03 0.74
C CYS A 337 -21.85 -22.66 -0.67
N ALA A 338 -21.83 -21.84 -1.73
CA ALA A 338 -21.61 -22.29 -3.11
C ALA A 338 -20.39 -23.23 -3.28
N MET A 339 -19.40 -23.08 -2.39
CA MET A 339 -18.17 -23.86 -2.42
C MET A 339 -18.35 -25.31 -1.97
N ASP A 340 -19.36 -25.61 -1.15
CA ASP A 340 -19.62 -26.97 -0.66
C ASP A 340 -20.02 -27.91 -1.82
N LYS A 341 -20.78 -27.40 -2.80
CA LYS A 341 -21.17 -28.14 -4.02
C LYS A 341 -19.97 -28.44 -4.93
N HIS A 342 -19.07 -27.47 -5.10
CA HIS A 342 -17.86 -27.63 -5.92
C HIS A 342 -16.86 -28.62 -5.32
N GLU A 343 -16.76 -28.70 -4.00
CA GLU A 343 -15.89 -29.67 -3.32
C GLU A 343 -16.46 -31.09 -3.43
N HIS A 344 -17.77 -31.25 -3.19
CA HIS A 344 -18.45 -32.54 -3.41
C HIS A 344 -18.23 -33.08 -4.84
N ALA A 345 -18.39 -32.24 -5.85
CA ALA A 345 -18.16 -32.60 -7.25
C ALA A 345 -16.71 -33.02 -7.54
N ARG A 346 -15.70 -32.44 -6.88
CA ARG A 346 -14.29 -32.88 -7.02
C ARG A 346 -14.03 -34.22 -6.34
N THR A 347 -14.62 -34.43 -5.16
CA THR A 347 -14.43 -35.69 -4.42
C THR A 347 -15.17 -36.88 -5.05
N SER A 348 -16.17 -36.63 -5.90
CA SER A 348 -16.97 -37.66 -6.56
C SER A 348 -16.44 -38.07 -7.95
N ILE A 349 -15.32 -37.50 -8.43
CA ILE A 349 -14.68 -37.97 -9.68
C ILE A 349 -14.00 -39.31 -9.37
N PRO A 350 -14.42 -40.43 -9.98
CA PRO A 350 -13.80 -41.73 -9.74
C PRO A 350 -12.35 -41.72 -10.24
N GLN A 351 -11.47 -42.38 -9.48
CA GLN A 351 -10.04 -42.53 -9.74
C GLN A 351 -9.74 -43.33 -11.01
#